data_AF-A0A7V6TXP2-F1
#
_entry.id   AF-A0A7V6TXP2-F1
#
_cell.length_a   1.000
_cell.length_b   1.000
_cell.length_c   1.000
_cell.angle_alpha   90.00
_cell.angle_beta   90.00
_cell.angle_gamma   90.00
#
_symmetry.space_group_name_H-M   'P 1'
#
loop_
_entity.id
_entity.type
_entity.pdbx_description
1 polymer ?
#
loop_
_entity_poly.entity_id
_entity_poly.type
_entity_poly.pdbx_seq_one_letter_code
_entity_poly.pdbx_strand_id
1 'polypeptide(L)'
;MPRNSSLPARPRILPMAAEEQMLQLPFERLRHAWLESRPACEQRLDDLKRLRERLEARLDEMAKAISADFGNRSLHETLLGEASVVFAEIDDALHNLKRW
;
A
#
# COMPACT_ATOMS: atom_id res chain seq x y z
N MET A 1 -24.70 30.12 -7.39
CA MET A 1 -25.14 28.95 -6.61
C MET A 1 -26.24 28.27 -7.41
N PRO A 2 -26.28 26.93 -7.55
CA PRO A 2 -26.05 25.96 -6.49
C PRO A 2 -24.80 25.07 -6.68
N ARG A 3 -24.30 24.57 -5.54
CA ARG A 3 -23.22 23.58 -5.44
C ARG A 3 -23.86 22.20 -5.54
N ASN A 4 -23.41 21.38 -6.48
CA ASN A 4 -23.82 20.00 -6.59
C ASN A 4 -22.97 19.16 -5.63
N SER A 5 -23.43 18.98 -4.39
CA SER A 5 -22.79 18.11 -3.41
C SER A 5 -23.24 16.67 -3.60
N SER A 6 -22.58 15.94 -4.49
CA SER A 6 -22.65 14.48 -4.52
C SER A 6 -21.88 13.95 -3.31
N LEU A 7 -22.61 13.56 -2.27
CA LEU A 7 -22.05 12.78 -1.16
C LEU A 7 -21.49 11.46 -1.72
N PRO A 8 -20.29 11.00 -1.32
CA PRO A 8 -19.83 9.67 -1.68
C PRO A 8 -20.80 8.62 -1.11
N ALA A 9 -21.09 7.59 -1.90
CA ALA A 9 -21.94 6.49 -1.49
C ALA A 9 -21.43 5.89 -0.17
N ARG A 10 -22.31 5.74 0.82
CA ARG A 10 -21.98 5.07 2.08
C ARG A 10 -21.37 3.69 1.77
N PRO A 11 -20.28 3.28 2.45
CA PRO A 11 -19.74 1.94 2.27
C PRO A 11 -20.84 0.92 2.57
N ARG A 12 -21.09 0.04 1.59
CA ARG A 12 -22.01 -1.07 1.76
C ARG A 12 -21.39 -2.02 2.77
N ILE A 13 -21.88 -1.99 4.02
CA ILE A 13 -21.49 -2.97 5.03
C ILE A 13 -22.01 -4.32 4.55
N LEU A 14 -21.12 -5.17 4.08
CA LEU A 14 -21.44 -6.55 3.77
C LEU A 14 -21.55 -7.31 5.09
N PRO A 15 -22.41 -8.34 5.20
CA PRO A 15 -22.40 -9.20 6.37
C PRO A 15 -21.00 -9.81 6.53
N MET A 16 -20.46 -9.84 7.75
CA MET A 16 -19.09 -10.31 8.05
C MET A 16 -18.75 -11.66 7.40
N ALA A 17 -19.71 -12.59 7.33
CA ALA A 17 -19.53 -13.88 6.68
C ALA A 17 -19.21 -13.76 5.17
N ALA A 18 -19.79 -12.78 4.47
CA ALA A 18 -19.50 -12.52 3.06
C ALA A 18 -18.10 -11.89 2.87
N GLU A 19 -17.66 -11.05 3.81
CA GLU A 19 -16.30 -10.48 3.81
C GLU A 19 -15.25 -11.57 4.07
N GLU A 20 -15.50 -12.46 5.03
CA GLU A 20 -14.66 -13.64 5.30
C GLU A 20 -14.51 -14.49 4.04
N GLN A 21 -15.62 -14.78 3.35
CA GLN A 21 -15.62 -15.56 2.10
C GLN A 21 -14.87 -14.85 0.96
N MET A 22 -14.95 -13.51 0.88
CA MET A 22 -14.20 -12.73 -0.10
C MET A 22 -12.67 -12.77 0.12
N LEU A 23 -12.22 -12.89 1.38
CA LEU A 23 -10.79 -12.93 1.71
C LEU A 23 -10.17 -14.33 1.60
N GLN A 24 -10.96 -15.41 1.69
CA GLN A 24 -10.46 -16.79 1.59
C GLN A 24 -9.71 -17.05 0.28
N LEU A 25 -10.27 -16.64 -0.85
CA LEU A 25 -9.66 -16.91 -2.15
C LEU A 25 -8.33 -16.16 -2.36
N PRO A 26 -8.22 -14.84 -2.10
CA PRO A 26 -6.93 -14.15 -2.08
C PRO A 26 -5.92 -14.79 -1.11
N PHE A 27 -6.36 -15.17 0.09
CA PHE A 27 -5.50 -15.81 1.08
C PHE A 27 -4.88 -17.11 0.57
N GLU A 28 -5.71 -18.04 0.07
CA GLU A 28 -5.23 -19.32 -0.45
C GLU A 28 -4.28 -19.14 -1.64
N ARG A 29 -4.52 -18.14 -2.51
CA ARG A 29 -3.59 -17.80 -3.60
C ARG A 29 -2.23 -17.34 -3.10
N LEU A 30 -2.20 -16.43 -2.11
CA LEU A 30 -0.93 -15.94 -1.53
C LEU A 30 -0.18 -17.07 -0.81
N ARG A 31 -0.90 -17.91 -0.07
CA ARG A 31 -0.34 -19.06 0.62
C ARG A 31 0.25 -20.08 -0.36
N HIS A 32 -0.48 -20.41 -1.42
CA HIS A 32 0.00 -21.33 -2.45
C HIS A 32 1.26 -20.79 -3.15
N ALA A 33 1.25 -19.53 -3.58
CA ALA A 33 2.41 -18.90 -4.20
C ALA A 33 3.66 -18.94 -3.30
N TRP A 34 3.48 -18.71 -2.00
CA TRP A 34 4.56 -18.78 -1.01
C TRP A 34 5.11 -20.20 -0.83
N LEU A 35 4.23 -21.20 -0.73
CA LEU A 35 4.63 -22.60 -0.54
C LEU A 35 5.34 -23.18 -1.77
N GLU A 36 4.87 -22.83 -2.98
CA GLU A 36 5.46 -23.30 -4.23
C GLU A 36 6.83 -22.68 -4.52
N SER A 37 7.00 -21.38 -4.24
CA SER A 37 8.23 -20.67 -4.58
C SER A 37 8.52 -19.56 -3.59
N ARG A 38 9.08 -19.94 -2.44
CA ARG A 38 9.57 -18.98 -1.45
C ARG A 38 10.71 -18.14 -2.07
N PRO A 39 10.61 -16.81 -2.09
CA PRO A 39 11.60 -15.97 -2.77
C PRO A 39 12.95 -16.02 -2.07
N ALA A 40 14.01 -16.22 -2.85
CA ALA A 40 15.38 -16.13 -2.40
C ALA A 40 15.74 -14.68 -2.00
N CYS A 41 16.87 -14.50 -1.32
CA CYS A 41 17.33 -13.16 -0.90
C CYS A 41 17.45 -12.19 -2.08
N GLU A 42 17.98 -12.63 -3.22
CA GLU A 42 18.14 -11.81 -4.42
C GLU A 42 16.80 -11.29 -4.96
N GLN A 43 15.80 -12.19 -5.08
CA GLN A 43 14.46 -11.80 -5.50
C GLN A 43 13.85 -10.78 -4.54
N ARG A 44 13.99 -10.98 -3.22
CA ARG A 44 13.47 -10.04 -2.22
C ARG A 44 14.14 -8.66 -2.30
N LEU A 45 15.46 -8.61 -2.56
CA LEU A 45 16.16 -7.33 -2.77
C LEU A 45 15.66 -6.60 -4.03
N ASP A 46 15.45 -7.34 -5.11
CA ASP A 46 14.96 -6.75 -6.36
C ASP A 46 13.50 -6.30 -6.25
N ASP A 47 12.67 -7.02 -5.49
CA ASP A 47 11.31 -6.61 -5.17
C ASP A 47 11.29 -5.30 -4.35
N LEU A 48 12.18 -5.15 -3.36
CA LEU A 48 12.31 -3.91 -2.58
C LEU A 48 12.75 -2.71 -3.44
N LYS A 49 13.72 -2.91 -4.36
CA LYS A 49 14.12 -1.85 -5.31
C LYS A 49 12.96 -1.43 -6.21
N ARG A 50 12.24 -2.42 -6.77
CA ARG A 50 11.06 -2.17 -7.62
C ARG A 50 9.95 -1.46 -6.85
N LEU A 51 9.75 -1.82 -5.59
CA LEU A 51 8.78 -1.14 -4.72
C LEU A 51 9.17 0.32 -4.53
N ARG A 52 10.43 0.59 -4.20
CA ARG A 52 10.98 1.94 -4.04
C ARG A 52 10.75 2.80 -5.29
N GLU A 53 11.17 2.30 -6.45
CA GLU A 53 11.03 2.98 -7.74
C GLU A 53 9.56 3.28 -8.08
N ARG A 54 8.67 2.30 -7.87
CA ARG A 54 7.25 2.45 -8.20
C ARG A 54 6.54 3.44 -7.28
N LEU A 55 6.92 3.49 -6.01
CA LEU A 55 6.40 4.44 -5.04
C LEU A 55 6.86 5.85 -5.35
N GLU A 56 8.15 6.03 -5.64
CA GLU A 56 8.72 7.31 -6.05
C GLU A 56 8.01 7.87 -7.28
N ALA A 57 7.80 7.04 -8.31
CA ALA A 57 7.09 7.43 -9.53
C ALA A 57 5.61 7.81 -9.32
N ARG A 58 5.00 7.44 -8.19
CA ARG A 58 3.57 7.66 -7.89
C ARG A 58 3.36 8.50 -6.64
N LEU A 59 4.40 9.21 -6.19
CA LEU A 59 4.37 9.92 -4.93
C LEU A 59 3.28 11.00 -4.89
N ASP A 60 3.10 11.71 -6.01
CA ASP A 60 2.03 12.71 -6.17
C ASP A 60 0.62 12.09 -6.18
N GLU A 61 0.47 10.91 -6.78
CA GLU A 61 -0.80 10.18 -6.80
C GLU A 61 -1.18 9.73 -5.38
N MET A 62 -0.21 9.20 -4.64
CA MET A 62 -0.39 8.81 -3.24
C MET A 62 -0.79 10.03 -2.38
N ALA A 63 -0.09 11.15 -2.51
CA ALA A 63 -0.40 12.35 -1.74
C ALA A 63 -1.80 12.90 -2.05
N LYS A 64 -2.22 12.88 -3.32
CA LYS A 64 -3.58 13.28 -3.72
C LYS A 64 -4.65 12.36 -3.13
N ALA A 65 -4.42 11.05 -3.15
CA ALA A 65 -5.34 10.07 -2.57
C ALA A 65 -5.49 10.29 -1.06
N ILE A 66 -4.38 10.41 -0.34
CA ILE A 66 -4.38 10.68 1.11
C ILE A 66 -5.09 12.01 1.42
N SER A 67 -4.83 13.06 0.65
CA SER A 67 -5.50 14.35 0.85
C SER A 67 -7.02 14.23 0.67
N ALA A 68 -7.47 13.46 -0.33
CA ALA A 68 -8.89 13.22 -0.59
C ALA A 68 -9.57 12.41 0.52
N ASP A 69 -8.90 11.38 1.05
CA ASP A 69 -9.45 10.49 2.08
C ASP A 69 -9.48 11.15 3.47
N PHE A 70 -8.51 12.03 3.76
CA PHE A 70 -8.29 12.60 5.10
C PHE A 70 -8.56 14.11 5.20
N GLY A 71 -9.47 14.65 4.37
CA GLY A 71 -10.01 16.00 4.56
C GLY A 71 -9.02 17.13 4.22
N ASN A 72 -8.34 17.01 3.08
CA ASN A 72 -7.32 17.95 2.59
C ASN A 72 -6.06 18.03 3.46
N ARG A 73 -5.56 16.88 3.94
CA ARG A 73 -4.26 16.80 4.61
C ARG A 73 -3.17 17.50 3.77
N SER A 74 -2.27 18.20 4.45
CA SER A 74 -1.17 18.94 3.82
C SER A 74 -0.23 18.01 3.06
N LEU A 75 0.14 18.38 1.83
CA LEU A 75 1.12 17.67 1.01
C LEU A 75 2.43 17.44 1.77
N HIS A 76 2.97 18.48 2.41
CA HIS A 76 4.24 18.38 3.15
C HIS A 76 4.16 17.42 4.32
N GLU A 77 3.02 17.39 5.00
CA GLU A 77 2.80 16.47 6.11
C GLU A 77 2.72 15.02 5.61
N THR A 78 2.07 14.77 4.47
CA THR A 78 2.04 13.45 3.85
C THR A 78 3.43 13.00 3.38
N LEU A 79 4.20 13.89 2.76
CA LEU A 79 5.55 13.56 2.33
C LEU A 79 6.47 13.26 3.52
N LEU A 80 6.40 14.05 4.58
CA LEU A 80 7.23 13.87 5.78
C LEU A 80 6.80 12.65 6.60
N GLY A 81 5.50 12.50 6.85
CA GLY A 81 4.96 11.51 7.78
C GLY A 81 4.74 10.12 7.19
N GLU A 82 4.46 10.02 5.89
CA GLU A 82 4.14 8.74 5.23
C GLU A 82 5.29 8.34 4.30
N ALA A 83 5.57 9.16 3.29
CA ALA A 83 6.52 8.79 2.25
C ALA A 83 7.95 8.62 2.79
N SER A 84 8.42 9.61 3.56
CA SER A 84 9.79 9.60 4.09
C SER A 84 10.05 8.39 4.98
N VAL A 85 9.06 8.03 5.81
CA VAL A 85 9.13 6.85 6.69
C VAL A 85 9.20 5.58 5.85
N VAL A 86 8.30 5.40 4.86
CA VAL A 86 8.30 4.21 4.00
C VAL A 86 9.60 4.07 3.21
N PHE A 87 10.15 5.16 2.66
CA PHE A 87 11.43 5.10 1.97
C PHE A 87 12.57 4.71 2.91
N ALA A 88 12.62 5.28 4.12
CA ALA A 88 13.65 4.94 5.11
C ALA A 88 13.60 3.45 5.49
N GLU A 89 12.41 2.89 5.68
CA GLU A 89 12.25 1.46 6.02
C GLU A 89 12.62 0.54 4.84
N ILE A 90 12.31 0.92 3.60
CA ILE A 90 12.76 0.17 2.42
C ILE A 90 14.29 0.19 2.33
N ASP A 91 14.91 1.36 2.54
CA ASP A 91 16.37 1.52 2.48
C ASP A 91 17.06 0.74 3.62
N ASP A 92 16.49 0.72 4.84
CA ASP A 92 16.98 -0.11 5.95
C ASP A 92 16.88 -1.61 5.64
N ALA A 93 15.72 -2.05 5.14
CA ALA A 93 15.52 -3.43 4.73
C ALA A 93 16.53 -3.82 3.64
N LEU A 94 16.75 -2.99 2.61
CA LEU A 94 17.75 -3.25 1.58
C LEU A 94 19.17 -3.40 2.15
N HIS A 95 19.52 -2.59 3.14
CA HIS A 95 20.84 -2.64 3.80
C HIS A 95 21.03 -3.92 4.62
N ASN A 96 19.98 -4.36 5.32
CA ASN A 96 20.09 -5.40 6.33
C ASN A 96 19.62 -6.79 5.89
N LEU A 97 18.84 -6.92 4.81
CA LEU A 97 18.13 -8.17 4.44
C LEU A 97 19.04 -9.39 4.26
N LYS A 98 20.30 -9.21 3.85
CA LYS A 98 21.26 -10.34 3.70
C LYS A 98 21.71 -10.91 5.04
N ARG A 99 21.61 -10.13 6.12
CA ARG A 99 22.01 -10.51 7.48
C ARG A 99 20.84 -11.02 8.32
N TRP A 100 19.60 -10.77 7.87
CA TRP A 100 18.35 -11.22 8.49
C TRP A 100 17.93 -12.62 8.07
#